data_AF-A0A949KQK8-F1
#
_entry.id   AF-A0A949KQK8-F1
#
_cell.length_a   1.000
_cell.length_b   1.000
_cell.length_c   1.000
_cell.angle_alpha   90.00
_cell.angle_beta   90.00
_cell.angle_gamma   90.00
#
_symmetry.space_group_name_H-M   'P 1'
#
loop_
_entity.id
_entity.type
_entity.pdbx_description
1 polymer ?
#
loop_
_entity_poly.entity_id
_entity_poly.type
_entity_poly.pdbx_seq_one_letter_code
_entity_poly.pdbx_strand_id
1 'polypeptide(L)'
;MSLKDKYAVVGVGYTPQGKVADRTSLSFHLEAVSNAIVDAGLKKEDIDGLIAYRHFPPCPGEPDLTPQLLAQHLGMTPTYISQDAN
;
A
#
# COMPACT_ATOMS: atom_id res chain seq x y z
N MET A 1 15.40 24.26 -16.74
CA MET A 1 15.18 22.80 -16.90
C MET A 1 13.71 22.51 -16.62
N SER A 2 13.07 21.63 -17.39
CA SER A 2 11.67 21.22 -17.20
C SER A 2 11.58 19.94 -16.37
N LEU A 3 10.57 19.84 -15.48
CA LEU A 3 10.28 18.65 -14.67
C LEU A 3 9.30 17.67 -15.34
N LYS A 4 8.87 17.95 -16.58
CA LYS A 4 7.96 17.07 -17.31
C LYS A 4 8.56 15.66 -17.44
N ASP A 5 7.73 14.64 -17.21
CA ASP A 5 8.09 13.21 -17.28
C ASP A 5 9.21 12.80 -16.32
N LYS A 6 9.37 13.55 -15.21
CA LYS A 6 10.23 13.19 -14.08
C LYS A 6 9.36 12.79 -12.89
N TYR A 7 9.87 11.86 -12.10
CA TYR A 7 9.22 11.35 -10.90
C TYR A 7 10.20 11.38 -9.73
N ALA A 8 9.66 11.35 -8.52
CA ALA A 8 10.42 11.27 -7.28
C ALA A 8 9.72 10.30 -6.32
N VAL A 9 10.50 9.66 -5.46
CA VAL A 9 9.99 8.94 -4.30
C VAL A 9 10.06 9.91 -3.13
N VAL A 10 8.90 10.25 -2.57
CA VAL A 10 8.79 11.28 -1.52
C VAL A 10 8.51 10.70 -0.13
N GLY A 11 8.18 9.41 -0.04
CA GLY A 11 8.00 8.73 1.24
C GLY A 11 8.15 7.22 1.12
N VAL A 12 8.61 6.59 2.20
CA VAL A 12 8.75 5.13 2.31
C VAL A 12 8.18 4.64 3.64
N GLY A 13 7.59 3.45 3.63
CA GLY A 13 6.99 2.84 4.82
C GLY A 13 7.31 1.36 4.89
N TYR A 14 7.67 0.91 6.09
CA TYR A 14 8.06 -0.46 6.36
C TYR A 14 7.41 -0.95 7.65
N THR A 15 7.47 -2.26 7.85
CA THR A 15 6.98 -2.97 9.02
C THR A 15 8.07 -3.87 9.59
N PRO A 16 7.94 -4.38 10.83
CA PRO A 16 8.86 -5.38 11.37
C PRO A 16 8.98 -6.60 10.46
N GLN A 17 10.20 -7.10 10.27
CA GLN A 17 10.49 -8.22 9.37
C GLN A 17 10.82 -9.50 10.16
N GLY A 18 10.37 -10.64 9.67
CA GLY A 18 10.62 -11.96 10.26
C GLY A 18 9.35 -12.68 10.71
N LYS A 19 9.45 -13.50 11.75
CA LYS A 19 8.31 -14.20 12.36
C LYS A 19 7.64 -13.28 13.36
N VAL A 20 6.69 -12.46 12.88
CA VAL A 20 5.91 -11.56 13.74
C VAL A 20 4.57 -12.23 14.02
N ALA A 21 4.35 -12.62 15.27
CA ALA A 21 3.11 -13.24 15.71
C ALA A 21 1.95 -12.23 15.71
N ASP A 22 0.71 -12.74 15.68
CA ASP A 22 -0.52 -11.96 15.84
C ASP A 22 -0.70 -10.84 14.79
N ARG A 23 -0.17 -11.04 13.59
CA ARG A 23 -0.29 -10.12 12.45
C ARG A 23 -0.90 -10.83 11.26
N THR A 24 -1.73 -10.08 10.53
CA THR A 24 -2.27 -10.51 9.23
C THR A 24 -1.52 -9.85 8.09
N SER A 25 -1.57 -10.46 6.90
CA SER A 25 -1.04 -9.87 5.67
C SER A 25 -1.63 -8.48 5.41
N LEU A 26 -2.93 -8.32 5.66
CA LEU A 26 -3.63 -7.03 5.61
C LEU A 26 -3.00 -6.02 6.57
N SER A 27 -2.81 -6.37 7.84
CA SER A 27 -2.25 -5.46 8.84
C SER A 27 -0.85 -4.94 8.48
N PHE A 28 -0.02 -5.76 7.83
CA PHE A 28 1.30 -5.32 7.37
C PHE A 28 1.22 -4.29 6.27
N HIS A 29 0.33 -4.51 5.29
CA HIS A 29 0.16 -3.57 4.19
C HIS A 29 -0.42 -2.24 4.68
N LEU A 30 -1.41 -2.27 5.58
CA LEU A 30 -1.99 -1.05 6.14
C LEU A 30 -0.96 -0.21 6.90
N GLU A 31 -0.13 -0.85 7.73
CA GLU A 31 0.94 -0.17 8.47
C GLU A 31 1.98 0.41 7.51
N ALA A 32 2.46 -0.38 6.53
CA ALA A 32 3.46 0.08 5.56
C ALA A 32 2.95 1.28 4.75
N VAL A 33 1.72 1.23 4.24
CA VAL A 33 1.13 2.32 3.45
C VAL A 33 0.91 3.56 4.33
N SER A 34 0.38 3.38 5.54
CA SER A 34 0.18 4.51 6.47
C SER A 34 1.51 5.19 6.81
N ASN A 35 2.57 4.43 7.06
CA ASN A 35 3.90 4.98 7.34
C ASN A 35 4.45 5.75 6.13
N ALA A 36 4.27 5.22 4.91
CA ALA A 36 4.74 5.87 3.69
C ALA A 36 4.04 7.20 3.42
N ILE A 37 2.72 7.28 3.67
CA ILE A 37 1.94 8.51 3.53
C ILE A 37 2.42 9.57 4.52
N VAL A 38 2.68 9.17 5.78
CA VAL A 38 3.20 10.07 6.83
C VAL A 38 4.60 10.59 6.47
N ASP A 39 5.50 9.71 6.03
CA ASP A 39 6.87 10.07 5.62
C ASP A 39 6.87 11.06 4.44
N ALA A 40 5.93 10.88 3.50
CA ALA A 40 5.72 11.81 2.40
C ALA A 40 5.16 13.18 2.82
N GLY A 41 4.65 13.32 4.04
CA GLY A 41 3.96 14.52 4.50
C GLY A 41 2.64 14.78 3.77
N LEU A 42 2.02 13.74 3.22
CA LEU A 42 0.78 13.81 2.46
C LEU A 42 -0.42 13.38 3.29
N LYS A 43 -1.62 13.70 2.80
CA LYS A 43 -2.87 13.11 3.26
C LYS A 43 -3.26 11.99 2.31
N LYS A 44 -4.08 11.06 2.80
CA LYS A 44 -4.58 9.94 1.99
C LYS A 44 -5.44 10.41 0.80
N GLU A 45 -6.09 11.58 0.92
CA GLU A 45 -6.88 12.20 -0.13
C GLU A 45 -6.01 12.78 -1.26
N ASP A 46 -4.71 12.97 -1.04
CA ASP A 46 -3.77 13.44 -2.05
C ASP A 46 -3.28 12.30 -2.97
N ILE A 47 -3.71 11.06 -2.73
CA ILE A 47 -3.24 9.86 -3.43
C ILE A 47 -4.30 9.37 -4.43
N ASP A 48 -4.06 9.65 -5.72
CA ASP A 48 -4.97 9.28 -6.81
C ASP A 48 -4.82 7.83 -7.29
N GLY A 49 -3.75 7.13 -6.88
CA GLY A 49 -3.39 5.81 -7.39
C GLY A 49 -2.91 4.85 -6.32
N LEU A 50 -3.39 3.60 -6.38
CA LEU A 50 -2.90 2.50 -5.54
C LEU A 50 -2.52 1.31 -6.43
N ILE A 51 -1.24 0.95 -6.37
CA ILE A 51 -0.68 -0.19 -7.11
C ILE A 51 -0.17 -1.20 -6.10
N ALA A 52 -0.79 -2.38 -6.06
CA ALA A 52 -0.29 -3.50 -5.27
C ALA A 52 0.57 -4.40 -6.16
N TYR A 53 1.85 -4.51 -5.83
CA TYR A 53 2.75 -5.42 -6.52
C TYR A 53 2.76 -6.78 -5.84
N ARG A 54 2.58 -7.81 -6.68
CA ARG A 54 2.58 -9.24 -6.41
C ARG A 54 1.41 -9.71 -5.56
N HIS A 55 0.70 -10.69 -6.11
CA HIS A 55 -0.35 -11.39 -5.39
C HIS A 55 0.20 -12.68 -4.80
N PHE A 56 -0.16 -12.94 -3.55
CA PHE A 56 0.14 -14.19 -2.87
C PHE A 56 -1.15 -14.80 -2.36
N PRO A 57 -1.26 -16.14 -2.32
CA PRO A 57 -2.36 -16.80 -1.64
C PRO A 57 -2.45 -16.33 -0.18
N PRO A 58 -3.65 -16.04 0.34
CA PRO A 58 -3.81 -15.61 1.72
C PRO A 58 -3.43 -16.74 2.69
N CYS A 59 -2.99 -16.35 3.88
CA CYS A 59 -2.82 -17.30 4.97
C CYS A 59 -4.17 -17.94 5.37
N PRO A 60 -4.19 -19.17 5.91
CA PRO A 60 -5.41 -19.80 6.36
C PRO A 60 -6.20 -18.92 7.34
N GLY A 61 -7.47 -18.66 7.03
CA GLY A 61 -8.34 -17.80 7.85
C GLY A 61 -8.27 -16.30 7.53
N GLU A 62 -7.41 -15.87 6.61
CA GLU A 62 -7.37 -14.48 6.13
C GLU A 62 -8.15 -14.31 4.82
N PRO A 63 -8.76 -13.13 4.59
CA PRO A 63 -9.34 -12.80 3.30
C PRO A 63 -8.26 -12.66 2.23
N ASP A 64 -8.66 -12.78 0.96
CA ASP A 64 -7.77 -12.49 -0.16
C ASP A 64 -7.32 -11.03 -0.16
N LEU A 65 -6.02 -10.81 -0.34
CA LEU A 65 -5.42 -9.48 -0.24
C LEU A 65 -5.39 -8.80 -1.60
N THR A 66 -6.40 -7.97 -1.85
CA THR A 66 -6.55 -7.19 -3.09
C THR A 66 -6.28 -5.70 -2.82
N PRO A 67 -5.85 -4.90 -3.82
CA PRO A 67 -5.69 -3.47 -3.64
C PRO A 67 -7.01 -2.76 -3.32
N GLN A 68 -8.16 -3.32 -3.73
CA GLN A 68 -9.49 -2.81 -3.36
C GLN A 68 -9.74 -2.98 -1.85
N LEU A 69 -9.41 -4.14 -1.29
CA LEU A 69 -9.52 -4.38 0.15
C LEU A 69 -8.61 -3.43 0.94
N LEU A 70 -7.39 -3.19 0.44
CA LEU A 70 -6.45 -2.22 1.01
C LEU A 70 -7.02 -0.81 0.99
N ALA A 71 -7.47 -0.33 -0.17
CA ALA A 71 -8.05 1.01 -0.31
C ALA A 71 -9.24 1.21 0.63
N GLN A 72 -10.13 0.21 0.73
CA GLN A 72 -11.26 0.24 1.66
C GLN A 72 -10.81 0.41 3.12
N HIS A 73 -9.84 -0.37 3.57
CA HIS A 73 -9.37 -0.33 4.98
C HIS A 73 -8.54 0.92 5.29
N LEU A 74 -7.83 1.48 4.29
CA LEU A 74 -7.16 2.78 4.40
C LEU A 74 -8.14 3.96 4.36
N GLY A 75 -9.41 3.69 4.00
CA GLY A 75 -10.42 4.72 3.74
C GLY A 75 -9.99 5.65 2.62
N MET A 76 -9.36 5.10 1.58
CA MET A 76 -8.91 5.79 0.39
C MET A 76 -9.89 5.56 -0.77
N THR A 77 -10.01 6.55 -1.65
CA THR A 77 -10.81 6.47 -2.87
C THR A 77 -9.96 6.84 -4.09
N PRO A 78 -8.89 6.06 -4.41
CA PRO A 78 -8.02 6.37 -5.52
C PRO A 78 -8.77 6.20 -6.85
N THR A 79 -8.46 7.06 -7.82
CA THR A 79 -9.03 7.02 -9.17
C THR A 79 -8.45 5.86 -9.99
N TYR A 80 -7.23 5.43 -9.66
CA TYR A 80 -6.56 4.32 -10.32
C TYR A 80 -6.20 3.22 -9.31
N ILE A 81 -6.63 1.99 -9.60
CA ILE A 81 -6.28 0.80 -8.81
C ILE A 81 -5.75 -0.26 -9.76
N SER A 82 -4.59 -0.83 -9.46
CA SER A 82 -4.06 -1.99 -10.17
C SER A 82 -3.39 -2.99 -9.24
N GLN A 83 -3.39 -4.24 -9.68
CA GLN A 83 -2.62 -5.32 -9.09
C GLN A 83 -1.70 -5.85 -10.18
N ASP A 84 -0.40 -5.76 -9.96
CA ASP A 84 0.59 -6.25 -10.91
C ASP A 84 1.19 -7.55 -10.37
N ALA A 85 1.29 -8.57 -11.21
CA ALA A 85 1.93 -9.83 -10.92
C ALA A 85 2.54 -10.29 -12.24
N ASN A 86 3.88 -10.25 -12.33
CA ASN A 86 4.66 -10.61 -13.53
C ASN A 86 4.04 -11.74 -14.37
#